data_AF-A0A924RS08-F1
#
_entry.id   AF-A0A924RS08-F1
#
_cell.length_a   1.000
_cell.length_b   1.000
_cell.length_c   1.000
_cell.angle_alpha   90.00
_cell.angle_beta   90.00
_cell.angle_gamma   90.00
#
_symmetry.space_group_name_H-M   'P 1'
#
loop_
_entity.id
_entity.type
_entity.pdbx_description
1 polymer ?
#
loop_
_entity_poly.entity_id
_entity_poly.type
_entity_poly.pdbx_seq_one_letter_code
_entity_poly.pdbx_strand_id
1 'polypeptide(L)'
;KIDVEGHELAVIKGALRLIQRDKPLLIIECEDRHLPAGQTVASFIRLVESLGYSATLAMPGKAELPAREFATNLHQKQAGERFWDAKDYYNNFIFRPTELAL
;
A
#
# COMPACT_ATOMS: atom_id res chain seq x y z
N LYS A 1 2.41 -8.91 7.16
CA LYS A 1 2.04 -7.52 7.44
C LYS A 1 3.32 -6.68 7.47
N ILE A 2 3.34 -5.52 6.84
CA ILE A 2 4.40 -4.51 6.92
C ILE A 2 3.74 -3.24 7.43
N ASP A 3 4.24 -2.71 8.53
CA ASP A 3 3.75 -1.53 9.21
C ASP A 3 4.95 -0.98 9.98
N VAL A 4 5.68 -0.07 9.34
CA VAL A 4 7.04 0.33 9.73
C VAL A 4 7.25 1.85 9.65
N GLU A 5 6.14 2.60 9.67
CA GLU A 5 6.11 4.05 9.82
C GLU A 5 7.06 4.78 8.85
N GLY A 6 6.97 4.48 7.54
CA GLY A 6 7.71 5.18 6.48
C GLY A 6 8.91 4.41 5.92
N HIS A 7 9.24 3.26 6.50
CA HIS A 7 10.35 2.40 6.05
C HIS A 7 9.90 1.32 5.05
N GLU A 8 8.68 1.39 4.51
CA GLU A 8 8.10 0.34 3.68
C GLU A 8 8.96 0.09 2.43
N LEU A 9 9.48 1.15 1.82
CA LEU A 9 10.37 1.05 0.66
C LEU A 9 11.66 0.28 0.98
N ALA A 10 12.25 0.53 2.15
CA ALA A 10 13.46 -0.16 2.58
C ALA A 10 13.19 -1.64 2.86
N VAL A 11 12.06 -1.95 3.50
CA VAL A 11 11.61 -3.33 3.75
C VAL A 11 11.38 -4.08 2.44
N ILE A 12 10.65 -3.50 1.48
CA ILE A 12 10.40 -4.12 0.17
C ILE A 12 11.73 -4.38 -0.56
N LYS A 13 12.64 -3.40 -0.60
CA LYS A 13 13.96 -3.56 -1.23
C LYS A 13 14.81 -4.66 -0.56
N GLY A 14 14.83 -4.70 0.77
CA GLY A 14 15.56 -5.72 1.52
C GLY A 14 14.97 -7.13 1.36
N ALA A 15 13.67 -7.23 1.15
CA ALA A 15 12.94 -8.49 1.02
C ALA A 15 12.74 -8.98 -0.43
N LEU A 16 13.30 -8.30 -1.44
CA LEU A 16 13.05 -8.60 -2.86
C LEU A 16 13.19 -10.09 -3.20
N ARG A 17 14.27 -10.76 -2.74
CA ARG A 17 14.48 -12.18 -3.01
C ARG A 17 13.35 -13.08 -2.48
N LEU A 18 12.84 -12.79 -1.28
CA LEU A 18 11.74 -13.54 -0.67
C LEU A 18 10.42 -13.24 -1.38
N ILE A 19 10.14 -11.95 -1.62
CA ILE A 19 8.93 -11.50 -2.31
C ILE A 19 8.81 -12.09 -3.71
N GLN A 20 9.93 -12.18 -4.44
CA GLN A 20 9.99 -12.74 -5.79
C GLN A 20 9.89 -14.27 -5.78
N ARG A 21 10.56 -14.95 -4.85
CA ARG A 21 10.58 -16.42 -4.76
C ARG A 21 9.26 -16.98 -4.25
N ASP A 22 8.78 -16.46 -3.13
CA ASP A 22 7.66 -17.07 -2.39
C ASP A 22 6.31 -16.48 -2.76
N LYS A 23 6.30 -15.32 -3.41
CA LYS A 23 5.09 -14.60 -3.81
C LYS A 23 4.04 -14.54 -2.67
N PRO A 24 4.39 -14.09 -1.45
CA PRO A 24 3.46 -14.10 -0.34
C PRO A 24 2.35 -13.06 -0.54
N LEU A 25 1.19 -13.26 0.08
CA LEU A 25 0.23 -12.18 0.28
C LEU A 25 0.89 -11.07 1.14
N LEU A 26 0.88 -9.82 0.66
CA LEU A 26 1.39 -8.68 1.42
C LEU A 26 0.23 -7.80 1.89
N ILE A 27 0.28 -7.41 3.16
CA ILE A 27 -0.59 -6.38 3.74
C ILE A 27 0.34 -5.31 4.25
N ILE A 28 0.23 -4.09 3.72
CA ILE A 28 1.18 -3.00 3.96
C ILE A 28 0.40 -1.76 4.37
N GLU A 29 0.75 -1.19 5.53
CA GLU A 29 0.33 0.16 5.91
C GLU A 29 1.29 1.17 5.26
N CYS A 30 0.75 2.14 4.51
CA CYS A 30 1.56 3.14 3.82
C CYS A 30 0.82 4.49 3.75
N GLU A 31 1.47 5.56 4.20
CA GLU A 31 0.91 6.91 4.24
C GLU A 31 1.89 7.93 3.68
N ASP A 32 1.41 8.86 2.84
CA ASP A 32 2.24 9.88 2.20
C ASP A 32 3.03 10.71 3.22
N ARG A 33 2.46 10.95 4.41
CA ARG A 33 3.12 11.72 5.48
C ARG A 33 4.33 11.02 6.11
N HIS A 34 4.45 9.70 5.97
CA HIS A 34 5.58 8.92 6.50
C HIS A 34 6.63 8.65 5.42
N LEU A 35 6.28 8.83 4.14
CA LEU A 35 7.20 8.57 3.05
C LEU A 35 8.27 9.67 2.91
N PRO A 36 9.48 9.32 2.44
CA PRO A 36 10.50 10.30 2.13
C PRO A 36 10.04 11.32 1.07
N ALA A 37 10.60 12.53 1.12
CA ALA A 37 10.31 13.58 0.15
C ALA A 37 10.47 13.09 -1.30
N GLY A 38 9.47 13.36 -2.14
CA GLY A 38 9.43 12.93 -3.54
C GLY A 38 8.92 11.49 -3.75
N GLN A 39 8.61 10.76 -2.69
CA GLN A 39 7.86 9.50 -2.77
C GLN A 39 6.39 9.71 -2.44
N THR A 40 5.55 8.87 -3.04
CA THR A 40 4.10 8.86 -2.82
C THR A 40 3.65 7.41 -2.66
N VAL A 41 2.54 7.20 -1.97
CA VAL A 41 1.85 5.91 -1.88
C VAL A 41 1.56 5.40 -3.28
N ALA A 42 1.18 6.27 -4.21
CA ALA A 42 0.97 5.89 -5.61
C ALA A 42 2.24 5.36 -6.29
N SER A 43 3.42 5.98 -6.06
CA SER A 43 4.70 5.45 -6.58
C SER A 43 5.13 4.17 -5.88
N PHE A 44 4.85 4.03 -4.59
CA PHE A 44 5.08 2.81 -3.83
C PHE A 44 4.21 1.64 -4.32
N ILE A 45 2.92 1.86 -4.55
CA ILE A 45 2.01 0.85 -5.12
C ILE A 45 2.54 0.37 -6.46
N ARG A 46 2.87 1.29 -7.39
CA ARG A 46 3.42 0.93 -8.71
C ARG A 46 4.72 0.12 -8.61
N LEU A 47 5.56 0.41 -7.62
CA LEU A 47 6.77 -0.38 -7.37
C LEU A 47 6.41 -1.82 -7.03
N VAL A 48 5.52 -2.05 -6.06
CA VAL A 48 5.15 -3.41 -5.65
C VAL A 48 4.40 -4.14 -6.77
N GLU A 49 3.52 -3.45 -7.50
CA GLU A 49 2.83 -4.02 -8.68
C GLU A 49 3.83 -4.50 -9.75
N SER A 50 4.91 -3.75 -9.98
CA SER A 50 5.97 -4.17 -10.92
C SER A 50 6.72 -5.44 -10.50
N LEU A 51 6.56 -5.90 -9.25
CA LEU A 51 7.06 -7.19 -8.78
C LEU A 51 6.12 -8.36 -9.09
N GLY A 52 5.05 -8.13 -9.86
CA GLY A 52 4.03 -9.12 -10.21
C GLY A 52 2.95 -9.25 -9.15
N TYR A 53 2.42 -8.10 -8.72
CA TYR A 53 1.34 -8.01 -7.74
C TYR A 53 0.20 -7.14 -8.26
N SER A 54 -1.00 -7.41 -7.77
CA SER A 54 -2.18 -6.54 -7.91
C SER A 54 -2.51 -5.96 -6.55
N ALA A 55 -2.79 -4.66 -6.49
CA ALA A 55 -3.03 -3.94 -5.25
C ALA A 55 -4.51 -3.59 -5.06
N THR A 56 -4.97 -3.71 -3.82
CA THR A 56 -6.33 -3.35 -3.39
C THR A 56 -6.29 -2.58 -2.07
N LEU A 57 -7.30 -1.75 -1.84
CA LEU A 57 -7.54 -0.99 -0.61
C LEU A 57 -8.42 -1.81 0.33
N ALA A 58 -7.97 -2.00 1.57
CA ALA A 58 -8.82 -2.56 2.61
C ALA A 58 -9.78 -1.47 3.12
N MET A 59 -11.09 -1.71 3.00
CA MET A 59 -12.11 -0.81 3.52
C MET A 59 -12.87 -1.45 4.68
N PRO A 60 -12.88 -0.84 5.88
CA PRO A 60 -13.64 -1.36 7.00
C PRO A 60 -15.13 -1.55 6.65
N GLY A 61 -15.63 -2.78 6.80
CA GLY A 61 -17.04 -3.12 6.59
C GLY A 61 -17.51 -3.11 5.14
N LYS A 62 -16.61 -3.11 4.15
CA LYS A 62 -16.94 -3.12 2.71
C LYS A 62 -16.06 -4.09 1.93
N ALA A 63 -16.44 -4.36 0.68
CA ALA A 63 -15.57 -5.04 -0.27
C ALA A 63 -14.31 -4.21 -0.56
N GLU A 64 -13.19 -4.87 -0.89
CA GLU A 64 -11.95 -4.20 -1.29
C GLU A 64 -12.12 -3.41 -2.60
N LEU A 65 -11.41 -2.29 -2.74
CA LEU A 65 -11.36 -1.53 -4.00
C LEU A 65 -10.00 -1.68 -4.69
N PRO A 66 -9.94 -1.61 -6.03
CA PRO A 66 -8.67 -1.54 -6.74
C PRO A 66 -7.83 -0.35 -6.26
N ALA A 67 -6.54 -0.55 -6.00
CA ALA A 67 -5.66 0.52 -5.52
C ALA A 67 -5.47 1.66 -6.53
N ARG A 68 -5.78 1.44 -7.82
CA ARG A 68 -5.85 2.51 -8.84
C ARG A 68 -6.90 3.59 -8.54
N GLU A 69 -7.87 3.30 -7.68
CA GLU A 69 -8.87 4.27 -7.21
C GLU A 69 -8.35 5.10 -6.02
N PHE A 70 -7.16 4.79 -5.49
CA PHE A 70 -6.57 5.55 -4.38
C PHE A 70 -6.17 6.95 -4.83
N ALA A 71 -6.59 7.97 -4.08
CA ALA A 71 -6.16 9.34 -4.23
C ALA A 71 -5.77 9.92 -2.87
N THR A 72 -4.49 10.31 -2.68
CA THR A 72 -3.99 10.82 -1.39
C THR A 72 -4.83 11.98 -0.86
N ASN A 73 -5.20 12.93 -1.72
CA ASN A 73 -5.95 14.13 -1.33
C ASN A 73 -7.36 13.83 -0.79
N LEU A 74 -7.91 12.64 -1.11
CA LEU A 74 -9.19 12.17 -0.59
C LEU A 74 -8.95 11.23 0.59
N HIS A 75 -8.15 10.18 0.38
CA HIS A 75 -8.07 9.05 1.29
C HIS A 75 -7.02 9.19 2.39
N GLN A 76 -6.21 10.25 2.38
CA GLN A 76 -5.23 10.56 3.43
C GLN A 76 -5.28 12.04 3.81
N LYS A 77 -6.47 12.64 3.73
CA LYS A 77 -6.70 14.04 4.11
C LYS A 77 -6.46 14.22 5.61
N GLN A 78 -5.50 15.07 5.97
CA GLN A 78 -5.15 15.38 7.36
C GLN A 78 -5.98 16.54 7.92
N ALA A 79 -7.30 16.35 8.01
CA ALA A 79 -8.22 17.36 8.52
C ALA A 79 -8.69 17.05 9.95
N GLY A 80 -8.34 17.93 10.89
CA GLY A 80 -8.71 17.80 12.32
C GLY A 80 -7.76 16.91 13.13
N GLU A 81 -8.01 16.78 14.43
CA GLU A 81 -7.09 16.11 15.37
C GLU A 81 -7.06 14.59 15.25
N ARG A 82 -8.10 13.96 14.68
CA ARG A 82 -8.24 12.51 14.51
C ARG A 82 -8.50 12.12 13.06
N PHE A 83 -7.79 12.75 12.14
CA PHE A 83 -8.01 12.56 10.70
C PHE A 83 -7.90 11.08 10.26
N TRP A 84 -7.08 10.28 10.94
CA TRP A 84 -6.89 8.85 10.66
C TRP A 84 -8.12 7.98 10.98
N ASP A 85 -9.07 8.51 11.76
CA ASP A 85 -10.33 7.86 12.13
C ASP A 85 -11.48 8.25 11.18
N ALA A 86 -11.20 9.05 10.15
CA ALA A 86 -12.18 9.39 9.13
C ALA A 86 -12.55 8.14 8.32
N LYS A 87 -13.84 8.02 7.94
CA LYS A 87 -14.38 6.83 7.26
C LYS A 87 -13.74 6.54 5.91
N ASP A 88 -13.19 7.57 5.29
CA ASP A 88 -12.50 7.55 4.00
C ASP A 88 -10.97 7.62 4.15
N TYR A 89 -10.44 7.56 5.39
CA TYR A 89 -9.00 7.45 5.60
C TYR A 89 -8.55 6.01 5.38
N TYR A 90 -7.69 5.80 4.38
CA TYR A 90 -7.16 4.49 4.03
C TYR A 90 -5.63 4.51 4.02
N ASN A 91 -5.06 3.59 4.81
CA ASN A 91 -3.62 3.36 4.85
C ASN A 91 -3.26 1.88 4.59
N ASN A 92 -4.23 0.96 4.63
CA ASN A 92 -3.99 -0.47 4.47
C ASN A 92 -4.17 -0.94 3.02
N PHE A 93 -3.08 -1.42 2.42
CA PHE A 93 -3.04 -1.97 1.07
C PHE A 93 -2.79 -3.47 1.10
N ILE A 94 -3.58 -4.22 0.33
CA ILE A 94 -3.44 -5.67 0.17
C ILE A 94 -2.90 -5.92 -1.23
N PHE A 95 -1.73 -6.56 -1.31
CA PHE A 95 -1.08 -6.95 -2.55
C PHE A 95 -1.16 -8.46 -2.71
N ARG A 96 -1.81 -8.90 -3.79
CA ARG A 96 -1.92 -10.31 -4.18
C ARG A 96 -1.01 -10.58 -5.36
N PRO A 97 -0.21 -11.66 -5.35
CA PRO A 97 0.55 -12.06 -6.52
C PRO A 97 -0.38 -12.19 -7.72
N THR A 98 0.00 -11.61 -8.85
CA THR A 98 -0.66 -11.92 -10.12
C THR A 98 -0.16 -13.30 -10.54
N GLU A 99 -1.06 -14.22 -10.90
CA GLU A 99 -0.60 -15.43 -11.58
C GLU A 99 0.22 -15.01 -12.82
N LEU A 100 1.40 -15.59 -12.98
CA LEU A 100 2.09 -15.52 -14.27
C LEU A 100 1.14 -16.17 -15.27
N ALA A 101 0.70 -15.41 -16.27
CA ALA A 101 0.15 -16.02 -17.46
C ALA A 101 1.16 -17.08 -17.94
N LEU A 102 0.76 -18.35 -17.86
CA LEU A 102 1.52 -19.48 -18.39
C LEU A 102 1.69 -19.32 -19.91
#